data_AF-A0A6I1VSL2-F1
#
_entry.id   AF-A0A6I1VSL2-F1
#
_cell.length_a   1.000
_cell.length_b   1.000
_cell.length_c   1.000
_cell.angle_alpha   90.00
_cell.angle_beta   90.00
_cell.angle_gamma   90.00
#
_symmetry.space_group_name_H-M   'P 1'
#
loop_
_entity.id
_entity.type
_entity.pdbx_description
1 polymer ?
#
loop_
_entity_poly.entity_id
_entity_poly.type
_entity_poly.pdbx_seq_one_letter_code
_entity_poly.pdbx_strand_id
1 'polypeptide(L)'
;MTASPDWFAKATPEQEKAFFQRSLQWLADKYGADRIVTASIHRDEATPHLSAFVVPLTQDKRLSAKEFIGSRDKMRADQTSYASCVADLGLERGIEGSKATHQTIQQYYAAVERGVKDRATISPKAVEPRVLEKAGFMAKTVLGRGDLVESPEMIAERLTKAVNEGFDGTVATASTALQERRRAKELQDTANDLRKRLETFQGPFKGLTKAQVTEVLKVAMTFQLENKKAKEQRTAIRQEKIKNAPIDRGR
;
A
#
# COMPACT_ATOMS: atom_id res chain seq x y z
N MET A 1 7.71 4.88 3.77
CA MET A 1 7.83 4.07 5.01
C MET A 1 7.02 4.79 6.09
N THR A 2 6.10 4.11 6.76
CA THR A 2 5.17 4.70 7.72
C THR A 2 4.65 3.61 8.67
N ALA A 3 3.84 4.02 9.65
CA ALA A 3 3.15 3.20 10.64
C ALA A 3 1.67 3.66 10.73
N SER A 4 0.88 3.06 11.62
CA SER A 4 -0.52 3.46 11.79
C SER A 4 -0.65 4.88 12.38
N PRO A 5 -1.74 5.61 12.06
CA PRO A 5 -2.03 6.90 12.70
C PRO A 5 -2.05 6.78 14.23
N ASP A 6 -2.64 5.71 14.76
CA ASP A 6 -2.74 5.43 16.19
C ASP A 6 -1.37 5.28 16.88
N TRP A 7 -0.37 4.76 16.16
CA TRP A 7 0.98 4.64 16.70
C TRP A 7 1.64 6.02 16.79
N PHE A 8 1.57 6.82 15.72
CA PHE A 8 2.12 8.19 15.74
C PHE A 8 1.45 9.09 16.76
N ALA A 9 0.14 8.93 17.01
CA ALA A 9 -0.59 9.68 18.02
C ALA A 9 -0.11 9.39 19.47
N LYS A 10 0.50 8.21 19.70
CA LYS A 10 0.99 7.76 21.01
C LYS A 10 2.51 7.84 21.15
N ALA A 11 3.22 7.91 20.02
CA ALA A 11 4.67 7.89 20.01
C ALA A 11 5.25 9.19 20.59
N THR A 12 6.35 9.07 21.35
CA THR A 12 7.11 10.25 21.77
C THR A 12 7.90 10.83 20.59
N PRO A 13 8.30 12.12 20.65
CA PRO A 13 9.17 12.71 19.63
C PRO A 13 10.46 11.92 19.39
N GLU A 14 11.02 11.30 20.43
CA GLU A 14 12.21 10.45 20.35
C GLU A 14 11.91 9.15 19.61
N GLN A 15 10.75 8.53 19.85
CA GLN A 15 10.32 7.32 19.14
C GLN A 15 10.04 7.60 17.67
N GLU A 16 9.38 8.71 17.35
CA GLU A 16 9.16 9.14 15.95
C GLU A 16 10.51 9.39 15.24
N LYS A 17 11.42 10.11 15.90
CA LYS A 17 12.76 10.35 15.37
C LYS A 17 13.52 9.04 15.14
N ALA A 18 13.49 8.13 16.11
CA ALA A 18 14.12 6.81 16.01
C ALA A 18 13.51 5.99 14.84
N PHE A 19 12.19 6.04 14.67
CA PHE A 19 11.50 5.37 13.55
C PHE A 19 12.05 5.82 12.20
N PHE A 20 12.14 7.13 11.96
CA PHE A 20 12.64 7.66 10.70
C PHE A 20 14.14 7.43 10.50
N GLN A 21 14.95 7.56 11.56
CA GLN A 21 16.37 7.27 11.50
C GLN A 21 16.64 5.81 11.14
N ARG A 22 15.92 4.87 11.75
CA ARG A 22 16.07 3.43 11.46
C ARG A 22 15.53 3.04 10.09
N SER A 23 14.46 3.72 9.65
CA SER A 23 13.97 3.57 8.28
C SER A 23 15.04 3.95 7.26
N LEU A 24 15.73 5.07 7.48
CA LEU A 24 16.84 5.50 6.64
C LEU A 24 18.04 4.56 6.73
N GLN A 25 18.39 4.11 7.95
CA GLN A 25 19.49 3.18 8.17
C GLN A 25 19.24 1.84 7.45
N TRP A 26 18.03 1.29 7.53
CA TRP A 26 17.67 0.06 6.82
C TRP A 26 17.81 0.20 5.30
N LEU A 27 17.41 1.35 4.74
CA LEU A 27 17.65 1.65 3.32
C LEU A 27 19.14 1.72 3.00
N ALA A 28 19.94 2.35 3.86
CA ALA A 28 21.38 2.47 3.69
C ALA A 28 22.09 1.11 3.77
N ASP A 29 21.70 0.25 4.71
CA ASP A 29 22.27 -1.09 4.87
C ASP A 29 21.94 -1.98 3.67
N LYS A 30 20.73 -1.84 3.12
CA LYS A 30 20.26 -2.67 2.00
C LYS A 30 20.80 -2.21 0.64
N TYR A 31 20.72 -0.91 0.36
CA TYR A 31 21.05 -0.36 -0.95
C TYR A 31 22.44 0.28 -1.00
N GLY A 32 22.98 0.74 0.12
CA GLY A 32 24.16 1.60 0.22
C GLY A 32 23.75 3.04 0.49
N ALA A 33 24.40 3.70 1.47
CA ALA A 33 24.12 5.08 1.84
C ALA A 33 24.35 6.07 0.68
N ASP A 34 25.36 5.79 -0.15
CA ASP A 34 25.70 6.53 -1.39
C ASP A 34 24.64 6.37 -2.49
N ARG A 35 23.68 5.46 -2.32
CA ARG A 35 22.67 5.12 -3.33
C ARG A 35 21.28 5.67 -3.00
N ILE A 36 21.14 6.39 -1.89
CA ILE A 36 19.91 7.10 -1.53
C ILE A 36 19.99 8.50 -2.16
N VAL A 37 19.17 8.75 -3.17
CA VAL A 37 19.14 10.03 -3.90
C VAL A 37 18.46 11.11 -3.08
N THR A 38 17.32 10.77 -2.49
CA THR A 38 16.58 11.66 -1.61
C THR A 38 15.75 10.85 -0.62
N ALA A 39 15.54 11.43 0.55
CA ALA A 39 14.75 10.89 1.64
C ALA A 39 14.02 12.05 2.32
N SER A 40 12.72 12.17 2.07
CA SER A 40 11.88 13.26 2.56
C SER A 40 10.88 12.74 3.59
N ILE A 41 10.80 13.40 4.74
CA ILE A 41 9.79 13.09 5.77
C ILE A 41 8.65 14.10 5.64
N HIS A 42 7.47 13.59 5.32
CA HIS A 42 6.23 14.35 5.22
C HIS A 42 5.52 14.32 6.56
N ARG A 43 5.15 15.49 7.07
CA ARG A 43 4.43 15.70 8.35
C ARG A 43 3.19 16.59 8.20
N ASP A 44 2.99 17.10 7.00
CA ASP A 44 1.90 17.96 6.55
C ASP A 44 0.68 17.15 6.06
N GLU A 45 0.77 15.82 6.05
CA GLU A 45 -0.31 14.90 5.71
C GLU A 45 -0.92 14.23 6.94
N ALA A 46 -1.99 13.45 6.73
CA ALA A 46 -2.74 12.78 7.81
C ALA A 46 -1.90 11.81 8.66
N THR A 47 -0.81 11.26 8.12
CA THR A 47 0.09 10.38 8.88
C THR A 47 1.52 10.62 8.45
N PRO A 48 2.45 10.89 9.41
CA PRO A 48 3.85 11.08 9.08
C PRO A 48 4.42 9.89 8.30
N HIS A 49 5.16 10.17 7.22
CA HIS A 49 5.76 9.13 6.40
C HIS A 49 7.04 9.59 5.70
N LEU A 50 7.92 8.62 5.43
CA LEU A 50 9.18 8.82 4.71
C LEU A 50 9.03 8.37 3.26
N SER A 51 9.32 9.26 2.31
CA SER A 51 9.45 8.97 0.89
C SER A 51 10.92 8.95 0.52
N ALA A 52 11.42 7.84 -0.03
CA ALA A 52 12.82 7.69 -0.39
C ALA A 52 12.99 7.17 -1.81
N PHE A 53 13.95 7.73 -2.54
CA PHE A 53 14.35 7.27 -3.88
C PHE A 53 15.75 6.67 -3.80
N VAL A 54 15.87 5.41 -4.22
CA VAL A 54 17.12 4.64 -4.14
C VAL A 54 17.54 4.15 -5.52
N VAL A 55 18.85 4.14 -5.76
CA VAL A 55 19.45 3.61 -6.99
C VAL A 55 19.76 2.12 -6.81
N PRO A 56 19.13 1.21 -7.57
CA PRO A 56 19.36 -0.22 -7.43
C PRO A 56 20.63 -0.65 -8.19
N LEU A 57 21.79 -0.18 -7.73
CA LEU A 57 23.09 -0.51 -8.32
C LEU A 57 23.63 -1.83 -7.75
N THR A 58 23.85 -2.81 -8.60
CA THR A 58 24.36 -4.13 -8.24
C THR A 58 25.88 -4.10 -8.03
N GLN A 59 26.45 -5.17 -7.46
CA GLN A 59 27.91 -5.27 -7.23
C GLN A 59 28.70 -5.24 -8.55
N ASP A 60 28.14 -5.77 -9.63
CA ASP A 60 28.68 -5.71 -10.99
C ASP A 60 28.33 -4.41 -11.74
N LYS A 61 27.92 -3.36 -11.02
CA LYS A 61 27.65 -2.00 -11.53
C LYS A 61 26.48 -1.89 -12.53
N ARG A 62 25.54 -2.83 -12.53
CA ARG A 62 24.31 -2.73 -13.32
C ARG A 62 23.20 -2.08 -12.50
N LEU A 63 22.27 -1.40 -13.19
CA LEU A 63 21.03 -0.95 -12.57
C LEU A 63 20.00 -2.08 -12.66
N SER A 64 19.69 -2.72 -11.53
CA SER A 64 18.74 -3.84 -11.51
C SER A 64 17.88 -3.87 -10.26
N ALA A 65 16.69 -3.27 -10.33
CA ALA A 65 15.68 -3.42 -9.29
C ALA A 65 15.30 -4.90 -9.05
N LYS A 66 15.35 -5.73 -10.10
CA LYS A 66 15.08 -7.18 -10.01
C LYS A 66 16.01 -7.89 -9.01
N GLU A 67 17.25 -7.43 -8.90
CA GLU A 67 18.22 -8.02 -7.98
C GLU A 67 17.93 -7.68 -6.51
N PHE A 68 17.29 -6.55 -6.23
CA PHE A 68 16.92 -6.14 -4.87
C PHE A 68 15.51 -6.57 -4.47
N ILE A 69 14.52 -6.37 -5.35
CA ILE A 69 13.08 -6.53 -5.03
C ILE A 69 12.33 -7.42 -6.05
N GLY A 70 13.03 -8.07 -6.97
CA GLY A 70 12.40 -8.79 -8.09
C GLY A 70 11.78 -10.15 -7.78
N SER A 71 11.75 -10.60 -6.52
CA SER A 71 11.10 -11.86 -6.16
C SER A 71 10.26 -11.73 -4.90
N ARG A 72 9.21 -12.56 -4.83
CA ARG A 72 8.29 -12.62 -3.67
C ARG A 72 9.03 -12.93 -2.37
N ASP A 73 10.03 -13.80 -2.42
CA ASP A 73 10.81 -14.17 -1.22
C ASP A 73 11.70 -13.02 -0.74
N LYS A 74 12.26 -12.22 -1.66
CA LYS A 74 13.03 -11.01 -1.30
C LYS A 74 12.13 -9.97 -0.64
N MET A 75 10.97 -9.67 -1.23
CA MET A 75 10.01 -8.74 -0.64
C MET A 75 9.50 -9.24 0.73
N ARG A 76 9.30 -10.55 0.90
CA ARG A 76 8.94 -11.13 2.20
C ARG A 76 10.07 -10.95 3.23
N ALA A 77 11.31 -11.20 2.83
CA ALA A 77 12.49 -11.01 3.68
C ALA A 77 12.68 -9.53 4.04
N ASP A 78 12.38 -8.61 3.12
CA ASP A 78 12.41 -7.16 3.36
C ASP A 78 11.41 -6.76 4.44
N GLN A 79 10.15 -7.21 4.32
CA GLN A 79 9.11 -6.98 5.33
C GLN A 79 9.54 -7.49 6.72
N THR A 80 10.14 -8.68 6.78
CA THR A 80 10.64 -9.25 8.04
C THR A 80 11.84 -8.47 8.59
N SER A 81 12.86 -8.21 7.78
CA SER A 81 14.07 -7.50 8.22
C SER A 81 13.77 -6.07 8.66
N TYR A 82 12.90 -5.37 7.93
CA TYR A 82 12.48 -4.02 8.30
C TYR A 82 11.69 -4.01 9.61
N ALA A 83 10.76 -4.95 9.81
CA ALA A 83 10.03 -5.07 11.07
C ALA A 83 10.97 -5.30 12.26
N SER A 84 12.01 -6.12 12.10
CA SER A 84 13.03 -6.31 13.14
C SER A 84 13.77 -5.03 13.51
N CYS A 85 14.02 -4.12 12.56
CA CYS A 85 14.69 -2.84 12.82
C CYS A 85 13.85 -1.88 13.67
N VAL A 86 12.52 -2.01 13.67
CA VAL A 86 11.60 -1.11 14.38
C VAL A 86 10.84 -1.80 15.51
N ALA A 87 11.18 -3.06 15.83
CA ALA A 87 10.42 -3.90 16.76
C ALA A 87 10.39 -3.35 18.20
N ASP A 88 11.49 -2.79 18.69
CA ASP A 88 11.60 -2.18 20.01
C ASP A 88 10.82 -0.85 20.14
N LEU A 89 10.32 -0.30 19.03
CA LEU A 89 9.37 0.81 19.04
C LEU A 89 7.91 0.35 19.26
N GLY A 90 7.70 -0.94 19.53
CA GLY A 90 6.39 -1.55 19.71
C GLY A 90 5.64 -1.78 18.39
N LEU A 91 6.34 -1.74 17.26
CA LEU A 91 5.76 -2.03 15.95
C LEU A 91 5.94 -3.50 15.59
N GLU A 92 4.88 -4.10 15.05
CA GLU A 92 4.89 -5.50 14.65
C GLU A 92 4.88 -5.66 13.13
N ARG A 93 5.41 -6.79 12.68
CA ARG A 93 5.36 -7.19 11.27
C ARG A 93 3.90 -7.42 10.85
N GLY A 94 3.51 -6.93 9.68
CA GLY A 94 2.23 -7.31 9.07
C GLY A 94 2.08 -8.82 8.86
N ILE A 95 0.86 -9.30 8.66
CA ILE A 95 0.56 -10.73 8.53
C ILE A 95 1.33 -11.35 7.35
N GLU A 96 2.12 -12.38 7.62
CA GLU A 96 2.85 -13.09 6.57
C GLU A 96 1.91 -13.82 5.61
N GLY A 97 2.08 -13.58 4.31
CA GLY A 97 1.21 -14.18 3.30
C GLY A 97 -0.17 -13.54 3.22
N SER A 98 -0.34 -12.34 3.79
CA SER A 98 -1.55 -11.53 3.67
C SER A 98 -2.09 -11.51 2.23
N LYS A 99 -3.41 -11.68 2.11
CA LYS A 99 -4.14 -11.56 0.85
C LYS A 99 -4.55 -10.11 0.53
N ALA A 100 -4.18 -9.17 1.39
CA ALA A 100 -4.51 -7.76 1.20
C ALA A 100 -3.95 -7.22 -0.11
N THR A 101 -4.80 -6.51 -0.85
CA THR A 101 -4.42 -5.85 -2.10
C THR A 101 -4.12 -4.36 -1.86
N HIS A 102 -3.12 -3.82 -2.57
CA HIS A 102 -2.83 -2.39 -2.50
C HIS A 102 -4.00 -1.59 -3.06
N GLN A 103 -4.33 -0.49 -2.38
CA GLN A 103 -5.44 0.40 -2.72
C GLN A 103 -4.92 1.84 -2.81
N THR A 104 -5.40 2.58 -3.81
CA THR A 104 -5.06 4.00 -3.97
C THR A 104 -5.79 4.84 -2.93
N ILE A 105 -5.11 5.87 -2.40
CA ILE A 105 -5.54 6.66 -1.24
C ILE A 105 -6.74 7.59 -1.53
N GLN A 106 -6.93 7.96 -2.80
CA GLN A 106 -7.80 9.05 -3.22
C GLN A 106 -9.29 8.87 -2.85
N GLN A 107 -9.76 7.62 -2.73
CA GLN A 107 -11.17 7.33 -2.49
C GLN A 107 -11.57 7.37 -1.00
N TYR A 108 -10.61 7.22 -0.08
CA TYR A 108 -10.88 7.07 1.35
C TYR A 108 -11.16 8.42 2.06
N TYR A 109 -10.38 9.46 1.75
CA TYR A 109 -10.49 10.76 2.44
C TYR A 109 -11.70 11.60 2.00
N ALA A 110 -12.18 11.45 0.77
CA ALA A 110 -13.34 12.18 0.27
C ALA A 110 -14.63 11.89 1.10
N ALA A 111 -14.70 10.73 1.75
CA ALA A 111 -15.85 10.29 2.54
C ALA A 111 -15.92 10.89 3.94
N VAL A 112 -14.76 11.01 4.60
CA VAL A 112 -14.70 11.31 6.04
C VAL A 112 -14.98 12.79 6.32
N GLU A 113 -14.58 13.70 5.42
CA GLU A 113 -14.68 15.14 5.65
C GLU A 113 -16.05 15.76 5.32
N ARG A 114 -16.83 15.18 4.40
CA ARG A 114 -18.04 15.84 3.85
C ARG A 114 -19.33 15.51 4.59
N GLY A 115 -19.32 14.48 5.45
CA GLY A 115 -20.52 13.96 6.11
C GLY A 115 -21.51 13.30 5.14
N VAL A 116 -22.40 12.45 5.67
CA VAL A 116 -23.45 11.80 4.86
C VAL A 116 -24.64 12.74 4.76
N LYS A 117 -25.00 13.15 3.55
CA LYS A 117 -26.28 13.80 3.28
C LYS A 117 -27.18 12.76 2.63
N ASP A 118 -28.23 12.38 3.34
CA ASP A 118 -29.14 11.30 2.90
C ASP A 118 -30.01 11.70 1.70
N ARG A 119 -30.10 12.98 1.36
CA ARG A 119 -30.97 13.50 0.31
C ARG A 119 -30.41 14.73 -0.40
N ALA A 120 -30.38 14.68 -1.73
CA ALA A 120 -30.39 15.88 -2.57
C ALA A 120 -31.85 16.29 -2.81
N THR A 121 -32.27 17.46 -2.30
CA THR A 121 -33.63 17.98 -2.52
C THR A 121 -33.61 19.00 -3.64
N ILE A 122 -34.36 18.74 -4.71
CA ILE A 122 -34.60 19.72 -5.78
C ILE A 122 -35.82 20.54 -5.38
N SER A 123 -35.65 21.86 -5.24
CA SER A 123 -36.76 22.78 -4.99
C SER A 123 -37.41 23.22 -6.30
N PRO A 124 -38.71 23.61 -6.33
CA PRO A 124 -39.36 24.11 -7.54
C PRO A 124 -38.61 25.28 -8.19
N LYS A 125 -38.08 26.20 -7.37
CA LYS A 125 -37.25 27.34 -7.80
C LYS A 125 -35.94 26.92 -8.47
N ALA A 126 -35.44 25.71 -8.22
CA ALA A 126 -34.20 25.23 -8.84
C ALA A 126 -34.40 24.84 -10.31
N VAL A 127 -35.65 24.55 -10.72
CA VAL A 127 -36.02 24.16 -12.09
C VAL A 127 -36.29 25.38 -12.98
N GLU A 128 -36.49 26.55 -12.37
CA GLU A 128 -36.73 27.79 -13.11
C GLU A 128 -35.47 28.25 -13.87
N PRO A 129 -35.59 28.67 -15.15
CA PRO A 129 -34.48 29.23 -15.90
C PRO A 129 -33.93 30.49 -15.24
N ARG A 130 -32.62 30.55 -15.05
CA ARG A 130 -31.96 31.78 -14.56
C ARG A 130 -31.64 32.71 -15.72
N VAL A 131 -31.76 34.03 -15.48
CA VAL A 131 -31.33 35.04 -16.44
C VAL A 131 -29.80 35.13 -16.41
N LEU A 132 -29.17 34.81 -17.54
CA LEU A 132 -27.72 34.90 -17.76
C LEU A 132 -27.32 36.34 -18.09
N GLU A 133 -28.10 37.01 -18.93
CA GLU A 133 -27.85 38.40 -19.34
C GLU A 133 -29.18 39.15 -19.49
N LYS A 134 -29.27 40.34 -18.90
CA LYS A 134 -30.44 41.22 -19.08
C LYS A 134 -30.29 41.99 -20.40
N ALA A 135 -31.29 41.91 -21.26
CA ALA A 135 -31.34 42.69 -22.47
C ALA A 135 -31.55 44.18 -22.14
N GLY A 136 -30.69 45.03 -22.70
CA GLY A 136 -30.77 46.48 -22.56
C GLY A 136 -32.02 47.09 -23.23
N PHE A 137 -32.36 48.33 -22.87
CA PHE A 137 -33.56 49.03 -23.35
C PHE A 137 -33.71 49.01 -24.88
N MET A 138 -32.64 49.29 -25.61
CA MET A 138 -32.64 49.27 -27.08
C MET A 138 -32.90 47.86 -27.65
N ALA A 139 -32.35 46.81 -27.03
CA ALA A 139 -32.55 45.44 -27.49
C ALA A 139 -34.00 44.95 -27.29
N LYS A 140 -34.64 45.35 -26.18
CA LYS A 140 -36.04 45.01 -25.88
C LYS A 140 -37.03 45.76 -26.77
N THR A 141 -36.84 47.07 -26.92
CA THR A 141 -37.85 47.94 -27.57
C THR A 141 -37.68 48.03 -29.09
N VAL A 142 -36.45 47.91 -29.62
CA VAL A 142 -36.19 48.10 -31.06
C VAL A 142 -36.02 46.78 -31.81
N LEU A 143 -35.40 45.77 -31.17
CA LEU A 143 -35.08 44.48 -31.80
C LEU A 143 -35.97 43.32 -31.34
N GLY A 144 -36.92 43.58 -30.42
CA GLY A 144 -37.81 42.55 -29.86
C GLY A 144 -37.09 41.41 -29.14
N ARG A 145 -35.83 41.61 -28.74
CA ARG A 145 -34.96 40.57 -28.19
C ARG A 145 -35.09 40.56 -26.66
N GLY A 146 -35.52 39.42 -26.12
CA GLY A 146 -35.69 39.20 -24.67
C GLY A 146 -34.38 39.00 -23.92
N ASP A 147 -34.48 38.83 -22.59
CA ASP A 147 -33.34 38.49 -21.73
C ASP A 147 -32.75 37.12 -22.12
N LEU A 148 -31.44 36.97 -22.03
CA LEU A 148 -30.78 35.68 -22.27
C LEU A 148 -30.95 34.83 -21.01
N VAL A 149 -31.62 33.70 -21.15
CA VAL A 149 -31.91 32.77 -20.05
C VAL A 149 -31.19 31.44 -20.25
N GLU A 150 -30.97 30.71 -19.16
CA GLU A 150 -30.46 29.33 -19.20
C GLU A 150 -31.29 28.47 -20.16
N SER A 151 -30.62 27.71 -21.02
CA SER A 151 -31.29 26.71 -21.86
C SER A 151 -31.69 25.49 -21.00
N PRO A 152 -32.64 24.66 -21.46
CA PRO A 152 -33.01 23.43 -20.77
C PRO A 152 -31.81 22.53 -20.45
N GLU A 153 -30.81 22.49 -21.34
CA GLU A 153 -29.57 21.72 -21.15
C GLU A 153 -28.72 22.28 -20.00
N MET A 154 -28.57 23.61 -19.92
CA MET A 154 -27.85 24.27 -18.82
C MET A 154 -28.53 24.05 -17.47
N ILE A 155 -29.87 24.07 -17.45
CA ILE A 155 -30.66 23.76 -16.25
C ILE A 155 -30.44 22.31 -15.83
N ALA A 156 -30.48 21.37 -16.78
CA ALA A 156 -30.24 19.96 -16.51
C ALA A 156 -28.83 19.73 -15.94
N GLU A 157 -27.79 20.30 -16.56
CA GLU A 157 -26.41 20.18 -16.08
C GLU A 157 -26.25 20.75 -14.66
N ARG A 158 -26.82 21.93 -14.40
CA ARG A 158 -26.82 22.56 -13.06
C ARG A 158 -27.51 21.70 -12.01
N LEU A 159 -28.67 21.11 -12.35
CA LEU A 159 -29.41 20.23 -11.44
C LEU A 159 -28.64 18.92 -11.19
N THR A 160 -28.10 18.30 -12.23
CA THR A 160 -27.26 17.10 -12.11
C THR A 160 -26.06 17.35 -11.21
N LYS A 161 -25.37 18.50 -11.37
CA LYS A 161 -24.25 18.88 -10.51
C LYS A 161 -24.68 19.02 -9.04
N ALA A 162 -25.76 19.76 -8.77
CA ALA A 162 -26.26 19.95 -7.40
C ALA A 162 -26.70 18.63 -6.74
N VAL A 163 -27.29 17.72 -7.52
CA VAL A 163 -27.66 16.38 -7.06
C VAL A 163 -26.43 15.54 -6.72
N ASN A 164 -25.44 15.52 -7.61
CA ASN A 164 -24.19 14.78 -7.39
C ASN A 164 -23.46 15.30 -6.14
N GLU A 165 -23.29 16.61 -6.00
CA GLU A 165 -22.71 17.24 -4.80
C GLU A 165 -23.48 16.87 -3.52
N GLY A 166 -24.81 16.75 -3.62
CA GLY A 166 -25.67 16.32 -2.51
C GLY A 166 -25.46 14.85 -2.11
N PHE A 167 -25.07 13.98 -3.05
CA PHE A 167 -24.84 12.55 -2.82
C PHE A 167 -23.37 12.16 -2.65
N ASP A 168 -22.42 13.08 -2.88
CA ASP A 168 -20.98 12.83 -2.80
C ASP A 168 -20.57 12.11 -1.50
N GLY A 169 -21.05 12.58 -0.35
CA GLY A 169 -20.75 11.96 0.95
C GLY A 169 -21.30 10.54 1.09
N THR A 170 -22.48 10.28 0.50
CA THR A 170 -23.13 8.97 0.49
C THR A 170 -22.38 7.99 -0.42
N VAL A 171 -21.99 8.43 -1.62
CA VAL A 171 -21.17 7.65 -2.56
C VAL A 171 -19.81 7.29 -1.93
N ALA A 172 -19.20 8.25 -1.25
CA ALA A 172 -17.92 8.05 -0.60
C ALA A 172 -18.04 7.10 0.61
N THR A 173 -19.09 7.23 1.43
CA THR A 173 -19.38 6.27 2.53
C THR A 173 -19.65 4.86 2.00
N ALA A 174 -20.43 4.72 0.92
CA ALA A 174 -20.68 3.44 0.29
C ALA A 174 -19.37 2.81 -0.24
N SER A 175 -18.47 3.63 -0.77
CA SER A 175 -17.15 3.20 -1.23
C SER A 175 -16.26 2.72 -0.07
N THR A 176 -16.26 3.43 1.07
CA THR A 176 -15.59 2.99 2.30
C THR A 176 -16.18 1.69 2.84
N ALA A 177 -17.51 1.55 2.91
CA ALA A 177 -18.16 0.32 3.35
C ALA A 177 -17.82 -0.87 2.43
N LEU A 178 -17.74 -0.65 1.12
CA LEU A 178 -17.27 -1.66 0.16
C LEU A 178 -15.79 -2.01 0.40
N GLN A 179 -14.95 -1.03 0.71
CA GLN A 179 -13.53 -1.23 1.03
C GLN A 179 -13.36 -2.03 2.32
N GLU A 180 -14.11 -1.72 3.37
CA GLU A 180 -14.12 -2.46 4.63
C GLU A 180 -14.58 -3.90 4.43
N ARG A 181 -15.65 -4.14 3.66
CA ARG A 181 -16.09 -5.49 3.30
C ARG A 181 -15.00 -6.28 2.56
N ARG A 182 -14.29 -5.63 1.62
CA ARG A 182 -13.16 -6.26 0.92
C ARG A 182 -12.03 -6.62 1.90
N ARG A 183 -11.63 -5.69 2.77
CA ARG A 183 -10.61 -5.94 3.80
C ARG A 183 -11.01 -7.07 4.75
N ALA A 184 -12.26 -7.10 5.19
CA ALA A 184 -12.78 -8.16 6.05
C ALA A 184 -12.70 -9.54 5.35
N LYS A 185 -13.04 -9.61 4.07
CA LYS A 185 -12.91 -10.82 3.26
C LYS A 185 -11.43 -11.24 3.12
N GLU A 186 -10.53 -10.31 2.81
CA GLU A 186 -9.10 -10.58 2.69
C GLU A 186 -8.50 -11.11 4.02
N LEU A 187 -8.93 -10.56 5.16
CA LEU A 187 -8.55 -11.04 6.49
C LEU A 187 -9.09 -12.45 6.75
N GLN A 188 -10.35 -12.71 6.41
CA GLN A 188 -10.95 -14.04 6.54
C GLN A 188 -10.22 -15.08 5.68
N ASP A 189 -9.90 -14.74 4.42
CA ASP A 189 -9.15 -15.61 3.51
C ASP A 189 -7.73 -15.88 4.03
N THR A 190 -7.07 -14.85 4.58
CA THR A 190 -5.76 -14.98 5.22
C THR A 190 -5.83 -15.91 6.44
N ALA A 191 -6.82 -15.73 7.32
CA ALA A 191 -7.02 -16.59 8.50
C ALA A 191 -7.28 -18.05 8.10
N ASN A 192 -8.09 -18.27 7.07
CA ASN A 192 -8.36 -19.61 6.53
C ASN A 192 -7.10 -20.27 5.95
N ASP A 193 -6.26 -19.53 5.23
CA ASP A 193 -4.98 -20.03 4.70
C ASP A 193 -4.02 -20.41 5.82
N LEU A 194 -3.90 -19.57 6.85
CA LEU A 194 -3.10 -19.86 8.04
C LEU A 194 -3.61 -21.11 8.77
N ARG A 195 -4.92 -21.25 8.95
CA ARG A 195 -5.51 -22.44 9.58
C ARG A 195 -5.18 -23.72 8.80
N LYS A 196 -5.36 -23.70 7.47
CA LYS A 196 -5.02 -24.85 6.61
C LYS A 196 -3.54 -25.23 6.68
N ARG A 197 -2.64 -24.24 6.73
CA ARG A 197 -1.21 -24.48 6.93
C ARG A 197 -0.94 -25.13 8.28
N LEU A 198 -1.53 -24.61 9.35
CA LEU A 198 -1.38 -25.18 10.69
C LEU A 198 -1.89 -26.63 10.75
N GLU A 199 -3.03 -26.94 10.15
CA GLU A 199 -3.56 -28.31 10.05
C GLU A 199 -2.59 -29.23 9.29
N THR A 200 -2.04 -28.76 8.17
CA THR A 200 -1.05 -29.51 7.38
C THR A 200 0.22 -29.79 8.20
N PHE A 201 0.69 -28.81 8.97
CA PHE A 201 1.85 -28.98 9.84
C PHE A 201 1.57 -29.88 11.05
N GLN A 202 0.38 -29.79 11.65
CA GLN A 202 0.01 -30.55 12.84
C GLN A 202 -0.37 -32.00 12.53
N GLY A 203 -0.88 -32.28 11.32
CA GLY A 203 -1.33 -33.61 10.90
C GLY A 203 -0.33 -34.73 11.20
N PRO A 204 0.94 -34.63 10.75
CA PRO A 204 1.97 -35.64 11.01
C PRO A 204 2.32 -35.85 12.49
N PHE A 205 2.05 -34.87 13.35
CA PHE A 205 2.34 -34.95 14.79
C PHE A 205 1.12 -35.36 15.62
N LYS A 206 -0.08 -35.42 15.01
CA LYS A 206 -1.31 -35.75 15.72
C LYS A 206 -1.25 -37.18 16.26
N GLY A 207 -1.44 -37.34 17.57
CA GLY A 207 -1.38 -38.64 18.25
C GLY A 207 0.02 -39.04 18.74
N LEU A 208 1.07 -38.28 18.44
CA LEU A 208 2.40 -38.50 19.00
C LEU A 208 2.51 -37.95 20.42
N THR A 209 3.26 -38.64 21.27
CA THR A 209 3.67 -38.12 22.57
C THR A 209 4.75 -37.04 22.42
N LYS A 210 4.94 -36.19 23.43
CA LYS A 210 5.99 -35.15 23.42
C LYS A 210 7.40 -35.71 23.13
N ALA A 211 7.71 -36.90 23.66
CA ALA A 211 8.99 -37.56 23.42
C ALA A 211 9.15 -37.97 21.94
N GLN A 212 8.11 -38.55 21.33
CA GLN A 212 8.13 -38.94 19.92
C GLN A 212 8.22 -37.72 18.99
N VAL A 213 7.51 -36.63 19.29
CA VAL A 213 7.64 -35.37 18.54
C VAL A 213 9.07 -34.86 18.58
N THR A 214 9.71 -34.90 19.76
CA THR A 214 11.11 -34.46 19.92
C THR A 214 12.06 -35.28 19.03
N GLU A 215 11.84 -36.58 18.93
CA GLU A 215 12.69 -37.45 18.11
C GLU A 215 12.51 -37.18 16.60
N VAL A 216 11.26 -37.00 16.15
CA VAL A 216 10.97 -36.61 14.76
C VAL A 216 11.62 -35.26 14.42
N LEU A 217 11.58 -34.29 15.35
CA LEU A 217 12.20 -32.98 15.16
C LEU A 217 13.73 -33.08 15.06
N LYS A 218 14.39 -33.95 15.84
CA LYS A 218 15.84 -34.18 15.71
C LYS A 218 16.21 -34.70 14.33
N VAL A 219 15.47 -35.71 13.83
CA VAL A 219 15.70 -36.27 12.48
C VAL A 219 15.45 -35.23 11.40
N ALA A 220 14.43 -34.38 11.55
CA ALA A 220 14.22 -33.26 10.64
C ALA A 220 15.40 -32.27 10.66
N MET A 221 15.92 -31.93 11.84
CA MET A 221 17.09 -31.04 11.99
C MET A 221 18.35 -31.63 11.34
N THR A 222 18.60 -32.94 11.44
CA THR A 222 19.76 -33.56 10.79
C THR A 222 19.66 -33.45 9.26
N PHE A 223 18.51 -33.76 8.67
CA PHE A 223 18.29 -33.59 7.24
C PHE A 223 18.41 -32.13 6.78
N GLN A 224 17.93 -31.17 7.58
CA GLN A 224 18.10 -29.74 7.29
C GLN A 224 19.58 -29.34 7.24
N LEU A 225 20.39 -29.84 8.18
CA LEU A 225 21.82 -29.56 8.24
C LEU A 225 22.55 -30.15 7.03
N GLU A 226 22.24 -31.39 6.66
CA GLU A 226 22.80 -32.06 5.48
C GLU A 226 22.46 -31.31 4.19
N ASN A 227 21.19 -30.92 4.03
CA ASN A 227 20.73 -30.15 2.88
C ASN A 227 21.41 -28.77 2.79
N LYS A 228 21.64 -28.12 3.93
CA LYS A 228 22.37 -26.84 3.98
C LYS A 228 23.81 -27.00 3.50
N LYS A 229 24.54 -28.00 4.02
CA LYS A 229 25.91 -28.32 3.59
C LYS A 229 25.98 -28.63 2.10
N ALA A 230 25.06 -29.45 1.58
CA ALA A 230 24.99 -29.77 0.16
C ALA A 230 24.74 -28.54 -0.72
N LYS A 231 23.90 -27.60 -0.26
CA LYS A 231 23.62 -26.34 -0.97
C LYS A 231 24.85 -25.41 -0.98
N GLU A 232 25.56 -25.30 0.13
CA GLU A 232 26.80 -24.52 0.23
C GLU A 232 27.87 -25.08 -0.72
N GLN A 233 28.06 -26.41 -0.73
CA GLN A 233 28.97 -27.08 -1.66
C GLN A 233 28.59 -26.81 -3.13
N ARG A 234 27.31 -26.96 -3.51
CA ARG A 234 26.84 -26.65 -4.87
C ARG A 234 27.08 -25.18 -5.25
N THR A 235 26.93 -24.26 -4.30
CA THR A 235 27.13 -22.83 -4.54
C THR A 235 28.61 -22.51 -4.72
N ALA A 236 29.48 -23.10 -3.89
CA ALA A 236 30.93 -22.98 -4.03
C ALA A 236 31.41 -23.50 -5.39
N ILE A 237 30.98 -24.70 -5.79
CA ILE A 237 31.31 -25.28 -7.11
C ILE A 237 30.84 -24.36 -8.24
N ARG A 238 29.65 -23.76 -8.12
CA ARG A 238 29.13 -22.82 -9.13
C ARG A 238 29.96 -21.54 -9.18
N GLN A 239 30.39 -21.00 -8.05
CA GLN A 239 31.23 -19.80 -8.00
C GLN A 239 32.62 -20.06 -8.57
N GLU A 240 33.22 -21.23 -8.30
CA GLU A 240 34.49 -21.63 -8.92
C GLU A 240 34.37 -21.77 -10.44
N LYS A 241 33.29 -22.38 -10.93
CA LYS A 241 33.03 -22.46 -12.38
C LYS A 241 32.86 -21.09 -13.04
N ILE A 242 32.25 -20.12 -12.36
CA ILE A 242 32.09 -18.75 -12.86
C ILE A 242 33.44 -18.02 -12.86
N LYS A 243 34.27 -18.20 -11.83
CA LYS A 243 35.63 -17.63 -11.79
C LYS A 243 36.54 -18.20 -12.88
N ASN A 244 36.37 -19.47 -13.21
CA ASN A 244 37.20 -20.19 -14.19
C ASN A 244 36.61 -20.17 -15.62
N ALA A 245 35.50 -19.48 -15.86
CA ALA A 245 34.93 -19.36 -17.19
C ALA A 245 35.81 -18.42 -18.07
N PRO A 246 36.18 -18.83 -19.29
CA PRO A 246 37.00 -18.00 -20.16
C PRO A 246 36.26 -16.70 -20.51
N ILE A 247 36.96 -15.57 -20.43
CA ILE A 247 36.45 -14.26 -20.85
C ILE A 247 36.35 -14.29 -22.37
N ASP A 248 35.14 -14.46 -22.89
CA ASP A 248 34.86 -14.32 -24.31
C ASP A 248 35.08 -12.85 -24.71
N ARG A 249 36.28 -12.57 -25.24
CA ARG A 249 36.59 -11.30 -25.91
C ARG A 249 36.08 -11.41 -27.34
N GLY A 250 34.76 -11.25 -27.50
CA GLY A 250 34.14 -11.11 -28.81
C GLY A 250 34.69 -9.88 -29.54
N ARG A 251 35.08 -10.12 -30.80
CA ARG A 251 35.51 -9.12 -31.80
C ARG A 251 34.40 -8.12 -32.14
#